data_AF-M1AY55-F1
#
_entry.id   AF-M1AY55-F1
#
_cell.length_a   1.000
_cell.length_b   1.000
_cell.length_c   1.000
_cell.angle_alpha   90.00
_cell.angle_beta   90.00
_cell.angle_gamma   90.00
#
_symmetry.space_group_name_H-M   'P 1'
#
loop_
_entity.id
_entity.type
_entity.pdbx_description
1 polymer ?
#
loop_
_entity_poly.entity_id
_entity_poly.type
_entity_poly.pdbx_seq_one_letter_code
_entity_poly.pdbx_strand_id
1 'polypeptide(L)'
;MQIEYLNIVGLLCRRMFGDDALGAMNIEMVEIARKVGAASKFTGSGGAVVVFCPNGTSQVKQLEDACHTAGFTFQPIKVMSSFLNETDFQTLGSK
;
A
#
# COMPACT_ATOMS: atom_id res chain seq x y z
N MET A 1 0.81 6.04 -14.82
CA MET A 1 0.44 7.17 -13.93
C MET A 1 0.03 6.71 -12.52
N GLN A 2 -0.93 5.79 -12.34
CA GLN A 2 -1.40 5.39 -10.99
C GLN A 2 -0.36 4.61 -10.14
N ILE A 3 0.45 3.75 -10.78
CA ILE A 3 1.50 2.94 -10.13
C ILE A 3 2.66 3.81 -9.64
N GLU A 4 3.08 4.75 -10.49
CA GLU A 4 4.14 5.70 -10.19
C GLU A 4 3.74 6.62 -9.03
N TYR A 5 2.48 7.07 -9.01
CA TYR A 5 1.92 7.82 -7.90
C TYR A 5 1.96 7.06 -6.57
N LEU A 6 1.62 5.76 -6.58
CA LEU A 6 1.65 4.93 -5.37
C LEU A 6 3.08 4.82 -4.80
N ASN A 7 4.07 4.62 -5.68
CA ASN A 7 5.49 4.58 -5.31
C ASN A 7 6.02 5.93 -4.81
N ILE A 8 5.66 7.03 -5.48
CA ILE A 8 6.06 8.38 -5.09
C ILE A 8 5.53 8.71 -3.69
N VAL A 9 4.28 8.39 -3.39
CA VAL A 9 3.68 8.68 -2.09
C VAL A 9 4.34 7.85 -0.98
N GLY A 10 4.62 6.57 -1.23
CA GLY A 10 5.32 5.71 -0.24
C GLY A 10 6.72 6.24 0.11
N LEU A 11 7.52 6.60 -0.90
CA LEU A 11 8.86 7.14 -0.70
C LEU A 11 8.86 8.53 -0.05
N LEU A 12 7.87 9.38 -0.39
CA LEU A 12 7.69 10.69 0.22
C LEU A 12 7.39 10.57 1.72
N CYS A 13 6.50 9.66 2.13
CA CYS A 13 6.22 9.43 3.54
C CYS A 13 7.49 9.05 4.31
N ARG A 14 8.33 8.16 3.77
CA ARG A 14 9.61 7.79 4.41
C ARG A 14 10.59 8.95 4.53
N ARG A 15 10.68 9.81 3.51
CA ARG A 15 11.50 11.03 3.57
C ARG A 15 10.95 12.04 4.59
N MET A 16 9.63 12.19 4.71
CA MET A 16 9.01 13.20 5.57
C MET A 16 9.03 12.81 7.05
N PHE A 17 8.71 11.55 7.37
CA PHE A 17 8.58 11.09 8.76
C PHE A 17 9.88 10.47 9.28
N GLY A 18 10.76 9.99 8.39
CA GLY A 18 11.94 9.25 8.77
C GLY A 18 11.64 7.80 9.17
N ASP A 19 12.69 7.00 9.24
CA ASP A 19 12.59 5.56 9.48
C ASP A 19 12.09 5.25 10.92
N ASP A 20 12.50 6.06 11.90
CA ASP A 20 12.11 5.89 13.31
C ASP A 20 10.60 6.04 13.53
N ALA A 21 9.97 7.00 12.84
CA ALA A 21 8.53 7.24 12.97
C ALA A 21 7.68 6.20 12.22
N LEU A 22 8.22 5.61 11.15
CA LEU A 22 7.53 4.56 10.38
C LEU A 22 7.69 3.19 11.02
N GLY A 23 8.78 2.95 11.74
CA GLY A 23 9.08 1.69 12.40
C GLY A 23 9.61 0.62 11.44
N ALA A 24 10.57 -0.17 11.93
CA ALA A 24 11.32 -1.16 11.15
C ALA A 24 10.41 -2.16 10.42
N MET A 25 9.32 -2.61 11.06
CA MET A 25 8.39 -3.58 10.49
C MET A 25 7.69 -3.05 9.23
N ASN A 26 7.20 -1.81 9.26
CA ASN A 26 6.50 -1.23 8.10
C ASN A 26 7.49 -0.99 6.95
N ILE A 27 8.73 -0.61 7.26
CA ILE A 27 9.80 -0.45 6.27
C ILE A 27 10.11 -1.80 5.62
N GLU A 28 10.26 -2.86 6.41
CA GLU A 28 10.53 -4.20 5.90
C GLU A 28 9.45 -4.68 4.91
N MET A 29 8.16 -4.47 5.24
CA MET A 29 7.05 -4.80 4.36
C MET A 29 7.13 -4.06 3.00
N VAL A 30 7.47 -2.77 3.01
CA VAL A 30 7.65 -1.98 1.77
C VAL A 30 8.86 -2.46 0.97
N GLU A 31 9.96 -2.82 1.63
CA GLU A 31 11.15 -3.33 0.96
C GLU A 31 10.92 -4.71 0.31
N ILE A 32 10.11 -5.58 0.94
CA ILE A 32 9.69 -6.86 0.34
C ILE A 32 8.90 -6.62 -0.95
N ALA A 33 7.90 -5.72 -0.91
CA ALA A 33 7.14 -5.37 -2.11
C ALA A 33 8.03 -4.82 -3.23
N ARG A 34 8.97 -3.94 -2.88
CA ARG A 34 9.93 -3.35 -3.82
C ARG A 34 10.84 -4.39 -4.48
N LYS A 35 11.33 -5.39 -3.72
CA LYS A 35 12.18 -6.48 -4.24
C LYS A 35 11.46 -7.32 -5.30
N VAL A 36 10.15 -7.46 -5.20
CA VAL A 36 9.29 -8.17 -6.16
C VAL A 36 8.84 -7.26 -7.32
N GLY A 37 9.29 -6.00 -7.34
CA GLY A 37 8.92 -5.00 -8.35
C GLY A 37 7.46 -4.54 -8.24
N ALA A 38 6.82 -4.76 -7.09
CA ALA A 38 5.48 -4.29 -6.81
C ALA A 38 5.52 -2.85 -6.26
N ALA A 39 4.44 -2.11 -6.46
CA ALA A 39 4.29 -0.78 -5.88
C ALA A 39 3.61 -0.88 -4.52
N SER A 40 3.99 -0.06 -3.54
CA SER A 40 3.43 -0.18 -2.19
C SER A 40 3.27 1.15 -1.48
N LYS A 41 2.35 1.21 -0.52
CA LYS A 41 2.11 2.39 0.31
C LYS A 41 1.80 2.02 1.76
N PHE A 42 2.31 2.83 2.69
CA PHE A 42 1.96 2.77 4.10
C PHE A 42 0.47 3.07 4.34
N THR A 43 -0.14 2.30 5.24
CA THR A 43 -1.45 2.63 5.83
C THR A 43 -1.26 3.66 6.95
N GLY A 44 -2.24 4.54 7.15
CA GLY A 44 -2.09 5.70 8.03
C GLY A 44 -1.77 5.36 9.49
N SER A 45 -2.36 4.29 10.03
CA SER A 45 -2.15 3.85 11.42
C SER A 45 -0.94 2.93 11.59
N GLY A 46 -0.29 2.51 10.50
CA GLY A 46 0.75 1.46 10.52
C GLY A 46 0.18 0.05 10.73
N GLY A 47 1.09 -0.94 10.78
CA GLY A 47 0.76 -2.35 11.00
C GLY A 47 0.31 -3.12 9.75
N ALA A 48 0.16 -2.42 8.62
CA ALA A 48 -0.11 -3.01 7.32
C ALA A 48 0.46 -2.14 6.20
N VAL A 49 0.71 -2.77 5.05
CA VAL A 49 1.11 -2.10 3.82
C VAL A 49 0.21 -2.57 2.70
N VAL A 50 -0.27 -1.64 1.88
CA VAL A 50 -1.05 -1.94 0.68
C VAL A 50 -0.08 -2.09 -0.48
N VAL A 51 -0.15 -3.21 -1.18
CA VAL A 51 0.71 -3.52 -2.33
C VAL A 51 -0.12 -3.67 -3.60
N PHE A 52 0.36 -3.08 -4.68
CA PHE A 52 -0.19 -3.17 -6.02
C PHE A 52 0.77 -3.92 -6.94
N CYS A 53 0.29 -5.00 -7.55
CA CYS A 53 1.07 -5.88 -8.42
C CYS A 53 0.72 -5.64 -9.90
N PRO A 54 1.42 -4.74 -10.63
CA PRO A 54 1.12 -4.45 -12.03
C PRO A 54 1.32 -5.63 -12.98
N ASN A 55 2.18 -6.60 -12.62
CA ASN A 55 2.53 -7.73 -13.48
C ASN A 55 1.58 -8.94 -13.29
N GLY A 56 0.46 -8.75 -12.58
CA GLY A 56 -0.58 -9.75 -12.44
C GLY A 56 -0.25 -10.86 -11.44
N THR A 57 -0.88 -12.03 -11.65
CA THR A 57 -0.93 -13.13 -10.67
C THR A 57 0.41 -13.76 -10.34
N SER A 58 1.36 -13.78 -11.29
CA SER A 58 2.72 -14.29 -11.05
C SER A 58 3.46 -13.43 -10.01
N GLN A 59 3.32 -12.12 -10.09
CA GLN A 59 3.90 -11.18 -9.13
C GLN A 59 3.21 -11.25 -7.78
N VAL A 60 1.89 -11.43 -7.76
CA VAL A 60 1.12 -11.65 -6.52
C VAL A 60 1.65 -12.88 -5.78
N LYS A 61 1.90 -13.98 -6.49
CA LYS A 61 2.45 -15.20 -5.88
C LYS A 61 3.86 -14.99 -5.32
N GLN A 62 4.75 -14.33 -6.08
CA GLN A 62 6.10 -14.00 -5.60
C GLN A 62 6.06 -13.12 -4.34
N LEU A 63 5.12 -12.18 -4.28
CA LEU A 63 4.92 -11.33 -3.12
C LEU A 63 4.42 -12.14 -1.91
N GLU A 64 3.43 -13.00 -2.12
CA GLU A 64 2.89 -13.89 -1.08
C GLU A 64 3.99 -14.79 -0.49
N ASP A 65 4.77 -15.45 -1.35
CA ASP A 65 5.89 -16.30 -0.93
C ASP A 65 6.95 -15.52 -0.14
N ALA A 66 7.28 -14.29 -0.58
CA ALA A 66 8.23 -13.42 0.11
C ALA A 66 7.70 -12.92 1.46
N CYS A 67 6.41 -12.60 1.56
CA CYS A 67 5.74 -12.23 2.81
C CYS A 67 5.78 -13.39 3.81
N HIS A 68 5.39 -14.60 3.40
CA HIS A 68 5.41 -15.77 4.27
C HIS A 68 6.83 -16.11 4.76
N THR A 69 7.83 -16.01 3.88
CA THR A 69 9.24 -16.23 4.24
C THR A 69 9.72 -15.24 5.30
N ALA A 70 9.25 -14.00 5.25
CA ALA A 70 9.56 -12.96 6.24
C ALA A 70 8.67 -13.02 7.49
N GLY A 71 7.76 -13.99 7.60
CA GLY A 71 6.84 -14.14 8.74
C GLY A 71 5.64 -13.19 8.72
N PHE A 72 5.34 -12.57 7.58
CA PHE A 72 4.17 -11.71 7.40
C PHE A 72 2.97 -12.48 6.84
N THR A 73 1.78 -12.07 7.26
CA THR A 73 0.51 -12.55 6.70
C THR A 73 0.17 -11.78 5.43
N PHE A 74 -0.18 -12.49 4.36
CA PHE A 74 -0.69 -11.91 3.12
C PHE A 74 -2.23 -12.00 3.07
N GLN A 75 -2.90 -10.92 2.65
CA GLN A 75 -4.35 -10.88 2.52
C GLN A 75 -4.76 -10.14 1.22
N PRO A 76 -5.58 -10.76 0.35
CA PRO A 76 -6.15 -10.09 -0.81
C PRO A 76 -7.01 -8.90 -0.40
N ILE A 77 -6.83 -7.76 -1.08
CA ILE A 77 -7.64 -6.57 -0.85
C ILE A 77 -9.03 -6.78 -1.45
N LYS A 78 -10.07 -6.60 -0.63
CA LYS A 78 -11.44 -6.48 -1.11
C LYS A 78 -11.74 -5.02 -1.45
N VAL A 79 -11.90 -4.74 -2.74
CA VAL A 79 -12.31 -3.40 -3.20
C VAL A 79 -13.78 -3.21 -2.83
N MET A 80 -14.07 -2.14 -2.10
CA MET A 80 -15.41 -1.73 -1.73
C MET A 80 -15.77 -0.45 -2.46
N SER A 81 -17.01 -0.32 -2.92
CA SER A 81 -17.52 0.94 -3.43
C SER A 81 -17.54 1.98 -2.31
N SER A 82 -17.30 3.24 -2.65
CA SER A 82 -17.53 4.34 -1.72
C SER A 82 -19.00 4.32 -1.27
N PHE A 83 -19.24 4.27 0.04
CA PHE A 83 -20.58 4.33 0.63
C PHE A 83 -21.17 5.75 0.65
N LEU A 84 -20.65 6.63 -0.21
CA LEU A 84 -21.12 8.00 -0.29
C LEU A 84 -22.56 8.00 -0.79
N ASN A 85 -23.44 8.59 -0.01
CA ASN A 85 -24.83 8.80 -0.39
C ASN A 85 -24.97 10.12 -1.16
N GLU A 86 -26.15 10.36 -1.75
CA GLU A 86 -26.41 11.59 -2.52
C GLU A 86 -26.15 12.87 -1.71
N THR A 87 -26.38 12.84 -0.40
CA THR A 87 -26.12 13.97 0.51
C THR A 87 -24.62 14.27 0.66
N ASP A 88 -23.78 13.23 0.67
CA ASP A 88 -22.32 13.38 0.71
C ASP A 88 -21.80 14.04 -0.58
N PHE A 89 -22.36 13.67 -1.74
CA PHE A 89 -21.99 14.27 -3.03
C PHE A 89 -22.38 15.76 -3.12
N GLN A 90 -23.54 16.15 -2.59
CA GLN A 90 -23.99 17.56 -2.57
C GLN A 90 -23.09 18.44 -1.69
N THR A 91 -22.61 17.89 -0.57
CA THR A 91 -21.70 18.59 0.35
C THR A 91 -20.30 18.76 -0.25
N LEU A 92 -19.84 17.80 -1.06
CA LEU A 92 -18.55 17.85 -1.76
C LEU A 92 -18.54 18.77 -3.00
N GLY A 93 -19.70 18.99 -3.63
CA GLY A 93 -19.86 19.88 -4.79
C GLY A 93 -20.06 21.37 -4.45
N SER A 94 -20.21 21.71 -3.17
CA SER A 94 -20.42 23.08 -2.70
C SER A 94 -19.11 23.71 -2.27
N LYS A 95 -18.23 24.02 -3.23
CA LYS A 95 -17.08 24.92 -3.02
C LYS A 95 -16.79 25.73 -4.27
#